data_AF-A0A957TN75-F1
#
_entry.id   AF-A0A957TN75-F1
#
_cell.length_a   1.000
_cell.length_b   1.000
_cell.length_c   1.000
_cell.angle_alpha   90.00
_cell.angle_beta   90.00
_cell.angle_gamma   90.00
#
_symmetry.space_group_name_H-M   'P 1'
#
loop_
_entity.id
_entity.type
_entity.pdbx_description
1 polymer ?
#
loop_
_entity_poly.entity_id
_entity_poly.type
_entity_poly.pdbx_seq_one_letter_code
_entity_poly.pdbx_strand_id
1 'polypeptide(L)' 'MITHDIEIVFNVADRIVVLRLGQVVYDGPTKGISQANLVHLMAGIAPASGDKQ' A
#
# COMPACT_ATOMS: atom_id res chain seq x y z
N MET A 1 -7.62 -11.48 -4.56
CA MET A 1 -7.56 -11.94 -3.16
C MET A 1 -8.17 -10.87 -2.28
N ILE A 2 -9.07 -11.22 -1.36
CA ILE A 2 -9.65 -10.26 -0.39
C ILE A 2 -9.18 -10.73 0.99
N THR A 3 -8.25 -9.99 1.58
CA THR A 3 -7.70 -10.30 2.91
C THR A 3 -7.30 -8.99 3.59
N HIS A 4 -7.34 -8.98 4.92
CA HIS A 4 -6.77 -7.92 5.75
C HIS A 4 -5.31 -8.22 6.12
N ASP A 5 -4.85 -9.45 5.82
CA ASP A 5 -3.49 -9.89 6.08
C ASP A 5 -2.56 -9.35 4.99
N ILE A 6 -1.79 -8.34 5.38
CA ILE A 6 -0.84 -7.66 4.50
C ILE A 6 0.35 -8.56 4.18
N GLU A 7 0.73 -9.46 5.08
CA GLU A 7 1.87 -10.34 4.88
C GLU A 7 1.60 -11.31 3.72
N ILE A 8 0.37 -11.83 3.62
CA ILE A 8 -0.06 -12.65 2.48
C ILE A 8 -0.08 -11.84 1.18
N VAL A 9 -0.53 -10.58 1.20
CA VAL A 9 -0.51 -9.72 0.01
C VAL A 9 0.91 -9.56 -0.54
N PHE A 10 1.88 -9.32 0.33
CA PHE A 10 3.28 -9.15 -0.07
C PHE A 10 3.94 -10.43 -0.60
N ASN A 11 3.50 -11.59 -0.14
CA ASN A 11 4.03 -12.88 -0.59
C ASN A 11 3.42 -13.37 -1.91
N VAL A 12 2.21 -12.91 -2.24
CA VAL A 12 1.43 -13.48 -3.37
C VAL A 12 1.24 -12.48 -4.52
N ALA A 13 1.24 -11.16 -4.26
CA ALA A 13 0.99 -10.17 -5.29
C ALA A 13 2.28 -9.70 -5.96
N ASP A 14 2.27 -9.61 -7.30
CA ASP A 14 3.32 -8.94 -8.08
C ASP A 14 3.12 -7.42 -8.15
N ARG A 15 1.86 -6.98 -8.12
CA ARG A 15 1.43 -5.59 -8.28
C ARG A 15 0.32 -5.26 -7.30
N ILE A 16 0.36 -4.06 -6.75
CA ILE A 16 -0.61 -3.54 -5.79
C ILE A 16 -1.24 -2.27 -6.35
N VAL A 17 -2.58 -2.22 -6.29
CA VAL A 17 -3.36 -1.02 -6.58
C VAL A 17 -4.15 -0.66 -5.32
N VAL A 18 -4.02 0.57 -4.85
CA VAL A 18 -4.77 1.08 -3.70
C VAL A 18 -5.78 2.09 -4.20
N LEU A 19 -7.05 1.79 -3.93
CA LEU A 19 -8.17 2.68 -4.19
C LEU A 19 -8.64 3.32 -2.88
N ARG A 20 -8.77 4.64 -2.86
CA ARG A 20 -9.32 5.38 -1.72
C ARG A 20 -10.23 6.48 -2.21
N LEU A 21 -11.44 6.56 -1.65
CA LEU A 21 -12.45 7.57 -2.02
C LEU A 21 -12.70 7.63 -3.53
N GLY A 22 -12.69 6.47 -4.21
CA GLY A 22 -12.88 6.39 -5.66
C GLY A 22 -11.67 6.82 -6.49
N GLN A 23 -10.53 7.11 -5.88
CA GLN A 23 -9.30 7.51 -6.56
C GLN A 23 -8.20 6.47 -6.34
N VAL A 24 -7.43 6.19 -7.40
CA VAL A 24 -6.23 5.36 -7.28
C VAL A 24 -5.14 6.21 -6.63
N VAL A 25 -4.73 5.84 -5.42
CA VAL A 25 -3.69 6.54 -4.65
C VAL A 25 -2.33 5.84 -4.75
N TYR A 26 -2.30 4.59 -5.23
CA TYR A 26 -1.08 3.86 -5.55
C TYR A 26 -1.36 2.81 -6.61
N ASP A 27 -0.43 2.67 -7.55
CA ASP A 27 -0.41 1.63 -8.55
C ASP A 27 1.05 1.31 -8.89
N GLY A 28 1.52 0.14 -8.48
CA GLY A 28 2.93 -0.21 -8.64
C GLY A 28 3.26 -1.65 -8.24
N PRO A 29 4.49 -2.11 -8.54
CA PRO A 29 4.96 -3.43 -8.14
C PRO A 29 5.00 -3.53 -6.62
N THR A 30 4.72 -4.72 -6.07
CA THR A 30 4.75 -4.97 -4.62
C THR A 30 6.10 -4.61 -3.99
N LYS A 31 7.21 -4.81 -4.72
CA LYS A 31 8.56 -4.44 -4.30
C LYS A 31 8.79 -2.92 -4.19
N GLY A 32 7.90 -2.12 -4.77
CA GLY A 32 7.97 -0.66 -4.79
C GLY A 32 7.25 0.03 -3.63
N ILE A 33 6.75 -0.72 -2.64
CA ILE A 33 6.05 -0.17 -1.48
C ILE A 33 6.38 -0.99 -0.23
N SER A 34 6.47 -0.34 0.93
CA SER A 34 6.61 -1.05 2.22
C SER A 34 5.25 -1.36 2.83
N GLN A 35 5.18 -2.36 3.71
CA GLN A 35 3.94 -2.71 4.43
C GLN A 35 3.37 -1.50 5.19
N ALA A 36 4.22 -0.73 5.87
CA ALA A 36 3.81 0.48 6.59
C ALA A 36 3.18 1.52 5.65
N ASN A 37 3.80 1.79 4.50
CA ASN A 37 3.26 2.74 3.53
C ASN A 37 1.95 2.25 2.93
N LEU A 38 1.81 0.95 2.69
CA LEU A 38 0.54 0.38 2.23
C LEU A 38 -0.59 0.60 3.25
N VAL A 39 -0.32 0.37 4.55
CA VAL A 39 -1.28 0.64 5.63
C VAL A 39 -1.66 2.12 5.67
N HIS A 40 -0.67 3.02 5.57
CA HIS A 40 -0.94 4.47 5.58
C HIS A 40 -1.86 4.90 4.44
N LEU A 41 -1.61 4.39 3.22
CA LEU A 41 -2.46 4.68 2.05
C LEU A 41 -3.88 4.14 2.23
N MET A 42 -4.04 2.94 2.79
CA MET A 42 -5.36 2.36 3.08
C MET A 42 -6.11 3.16 4.16
N ALA A 43 -5.42 3.52 5.25
CA ALA A 43 -5.97 4.29 6.36
C ALA A 43 -6.22 5.76 5.99
N GLY A 44 -5.59 6.27 4.92
CA GLY A 44 -5.63 7.67 4.56
C GLY A 44 -4.86 8.57 5.53
N ILE A 45 -3.92 7.99 6.25
CA ILE A 45 -2.99 8.73 7.10
C ILE A 45 -1.89 9.20 6.17
N ALA A 46 -1.68 10.51 6.06
CA ALA A 46 -0.55 11.03 5.30
C ALA A 46 0.73 10.42 5.88
N PRO A 47 1.64 9.85 5.05
CA PRO A 47 2.92 9.42 5.56
C PRO A 47 3.53 10.61 6.29
N ALA A 48 3.99 10.40 7.53
CA ALA A 48 4.66 11.43 8.29
C ALA A 48 5.71 12.06 7.36
N SER A 49 5.53 13.34 7.05
CA SER A 49 6.45 14.12 6.23
C SER A 49 7.80 14.12 6.92
N GLY A 50 8.64 13.11 6.65
CA GLY A 50 9.76 12.78 7.53
C GLY A 50 10.78 11.79 6.98
N ASP A 51 10.40 10.78 6.19
CA ASP A 51 11.42 9.91 5.57
C ASP A 51 11.83 10.44 4.20
N LYS A 52 12.71 11.44 4.23
CA LYS A 52 13.72 11.56 3.17
C LYS A 52 14.60 10.32 3.28
N GLN A 53 14.45 9.46 2.28
CA GLN A 53 15.35 8.39 1.81
C GLN A 53 16.68 8.20 2.54
#